data_AF-A0A6B1FW38-F1
#
_entry.id   AF-A0A6B1FW38-F1
#
_cell.length_a   1.000
_cell.length_b   1.000
_cell.length_c   1.000
_cell.angle_alpha   90.00
_cell.angle_beta   90.00
_cell.angle_gamma   90.00
#
_symmetry.space_group_name_H-M   'P 1'
#
loop_
_entity.id
_entity.type
_entity.pdbx_description
1 polymer ?
#
loop_
_entity_poly.entity_id
_entity_poly.type
_entity_poly.pdbx_seq_one_letter_code
_entity_poly.pdbx_strand_id
1 'polypeptide(L)'
;MTNNAQNRPRLWVVVPVKPFNEGKSRLAAHITPQQRRALNRELLIRTLTAINQAHLDAEILVISRDTHALAVAKRAGSRTLPEKSQPCTAPPNACTPSDTESEPQLNAALTQAARHAAAHGATKLLV
;
A
#
# COMPACT_ATOMS: atom_id res chain seq x y z
N MET A 1 10.31 -5.73 -40.73
CA MET A 1 9.34 -4.68 -40.36
C MET A 1 9.06 -4.84 -38.88
N THR A 2 9.70 -4.02 -38.05
CA THR A 2 9.75 -4.16 -36.59
C THR A 2 8.43 -3.71 -35.97
N ASN A 3 7.78 -4.62 -35.23
CA ASN A 3 6.59 -4.33 -34.42
C ASN A 3 6.96 -3.36 -33.28
N ASN A 4 6.93 -2.06 -33.56
CA ASN A 4 7.17 -1.01 -32.57
C ASN A 4 5.89 -0.60 -31.81
N ALA A 5 4.84 -1.43 -31.87
CA ALA A 5 3.54 -1.18 -31.25
C ALA A 5 3.47 -1.55 -29.75
N GLN A 6 4.56 -2.01 -29.12
CA GLN A 6 4.47 -2.79 -27.89
C GLN A 6 5.21 -2.24 -26.67
N ASN A 7 5.56 -0.95 -26.63
CA ASN A 7 6.14 -0.37 -25.41
C ASN A 7 5.37 0.87 -24.92
N ARG A 8 4.05 0.76 -24.80
CA ARG A 8 3.28 1.74 -24.02
C ARG A 8 3.68 1.59 -22.55
N PRO A 9 4.18 2.64 -21.89
CA PRO A 9 4.53 2.56 -20.49
C PRO A 9 3.28 2.23 -19.67
N ARG A 10 3.29 1.09 -18.98
CA ARG A 10 2.20 0.66 -18.09
C ARG A 10 2.39 1.34 -16.73
N LEU A 11 1.62 2.38 -16.48
CA LEU A 11 1.57 3.06 -15.19
C LEU A 11 0.84 2.19 -14.17
N TRP A 12 1.38 2.10 -12.97
CA TRP A 12 0.71 1.46 -11.83
C TRP A 12 0.61 2.47 -10.69
N VAL A 13 -0.57 2.57 -10.07
CA VAL A 13 -0.81 3.37 -8.88
C VAL A 13 -0.82 2.45 -7.67
N VAL A 14 0.11 2.66 -6.73
CA VAL A 14 0.25 1.86 -5.52
C VAL A 14 -0.32 2.63 -4.34
N VAL A 15 -1.30 2.06 -3.64
CA VAL A 15 -1.89 2.66 -2.45
C VAL A 15 -1.52 1.80 -1.23
N PRO A 16 -0.50 2.19 -0.44
CA PRO A 16 -0.18 1.50 0.81
C PRO A 16 -1.21 1.84 1.88
N VAL A 17 -1.76 0.83 2.54
CA VAL A 17 -2.77 1.01 3.58
C VAL A 17 -2.35 0.24 4.83
N LYS A 18 -2.10 0.97 5.92
CA LYS A 18 -1.94 0.35 7.25
C LYS A 18 -3.28 -0.19 7.75
N PRO A 19 -3.28 -1.17 8.66
CA PRO A 19 -4.51 -1.61 9.31
C PRO A 19 -5.35 -0.45 9.85
N PHE A 20 -6.67 -0.51 9.64
CA PHE A 20 -7.54 0.63 9.88
C PHE A 20 -7.55 1.10 11.35
N ASN A 21 -7.20 0.21 12.28
CA ASN A 21 -7.04 0.49 13.71
C ASN A 21 -5.69 1.16 14.08
N GLU A 22 -4.66 1.01 13.25
CA GLU A 22 -3.30 1.55 13.47
C GLU A 22 -3.10 2.95 12.85
N GLY A 23 -3.90 3.31 11.84
CA GLY A 23 -3.80 4.60 11.16
C GLY A 23 -4.26 5.79 12.01
N LYS A 24 -3.75 6.98 11.68
CA LYS A 24 -4.15 8.27 12.30
C LYS A 24 -3.93 8.31 13.81
N SER A 25 -2.86 7.69 14.30
CA SER A 25 -2.46 7.71 15.72
C SER A 25 -2.34 9.13 16.29
N ARG A 26 -1.90 10.11 15.48
CA ARG A 26 -1.86 11.53 15.86
C ARG A 26 -3.23 12.13 16.19
N LEU A 27 -4.33 11.53 15.71
CA LEU A 27 -5.70 11.93 16.03
C LEU A 27 -6.28 11.19 17.24
N ALA A 28 -5.50 10.33 17.91
CA ALA A 28 -5.96 9.54 19.05
C ALA A 28 -6.54 10.36 20.20
N ALA A 29 -6.04 11.57 20.42
CA ALA A 29 -6.52 12.46 21.45
C ALA A 29 -7.90 13.08 21.15
N HIS A 30 -8.37 13.01 19.89
CA HIS A 30 -9.57 13.73 19.44
C HIS A 30 -10.70 12.81 18.98
N ILE A 31 -10.39 11.58 18.56
CA ILE A 31 -11.38 10.63 18.03
C ILE A 31 -11.13 9.22 18.56
N THR A 32 -12.23 8.49 18.77
CA THR A 32 -12.20 7.13 19.31
C THR A 32 -11.55 6.15 18.33
N PRO A 33 -11.08 4.97 18.78
CA PRO A 33 -10.57 3.93 17.89
C PRO A 33 -11.56 3.53 16.78
N GLN A 34 -12.86 3.49 17.09
CA GLN A 34 -13.91 3.21 16.11
C GLN A 34 -14.03 4.31 15.06
N GLN A 35 -13.98 5.58 15.48
CA GLN A 35 -13.99 6.73 14.59
C GLN A 35 -12.74 6.76 13.70
N ARG A 36 -11.55 6.45 14.23
CA ARG A 36 -10.32 6.30 13.41
C ARG A 36 -10.46 5.20 12.37
N ARG A 37 -11.01 4.04 12.76
CA ARG A 37 -11.26 2.93 11.83
C ARG A 37 -12.20 3.34 10.70
N ALA A 38 -13.30 4.01 11.05
CA ALA A 38 -14.26 4.52 10.06
C ALA A 38 -13.62 5.56 9.14
N LEU A 39 -12.85 6.51 9.70
CA LEU A 39 -12.14 7.53 8.94
C LEU A 39 -11.12 6.92 7.97
N ASN A 40 -10.29 5.98 8.41
CA ASN A 40 -9.30 5.34 7.54
C ASN A 40 -9.96 4.55 6.40
N ARG A 41 -11.07 3.87 6.68
CA ARG A 41 -11.86 3.19 5.65
C ARG A 41 -12.44 4.18 4.63
N GLU A 42 -13.00 5.29 5.10
CA GLU A 42 -13.57 6.32 4.22
C GLU A 42 -12.50 6.98 3.36
N LEU A 43 -11.34 7.31 3.93
CA LEU A 43 -10.22 7.86 3.19
C LEU A 43 -9.75 6.91 2.08
N LEU A 44 -9.65 5.61 2.35
CA LEU A 44 -9.31 4.63 1.31
C LEU A 44 -10.33 4.64 0.17
N ILE A 45 -11.63 4.60 0.49
CA ILE A 45 -12.71 4.61 -0.52
C ILE A 45 -12.62 5.87 -1.37
N ARG A 46 -12.46 7.04 -0.75
CA ARG A 46 -12.35 8.32 -1.45
C ARG A 46 -11.11 8.38 -2.33
N THR A 47 -9.96 7.89 -1.86
CA THR A 47 -8.73 7.82 -2.65
C THR A 47 -8.92 6.94 -3.89
N LEU A 48 -9.45 5.73 -3.74
CA LEU A 48 -9.68 4.82 -4.87
C LEU A 48 -10.69 5.40 -5.86
N THR A 49 -11.74 6.05 -5.35
CA THR A 49 -12.73 6.75 -6.19
C THR A 49 -12.07 7.87 -7.00
N ALA A 50 -11.23 8.69 -6.37
CA ALA A 50 -10.52 9.77 -7.04
C ALA A 50 -9.54 9.25 -8.11
N ILE A 51 -8.79 8.18 -7.83
CA ILE A 51 -7.90 7.56 -8.82
C ILE A 51 -8.69 7.03 -10.02
N ASN A 52 -9.82 6.35 -9.77
CA ASN A 52 -10.69 5.86 -10.84
C ASN A 52 -11.28 7.01 -11.69
N GLN A 53 -11.66 8.12 -11.06
CA GLN A 53 -12.20 9.31 -11.74
C GLN A 53 -11.13 10.10 -12.50
N ALA A 54 -9.85 9.95 -12.15
CA ALA A 54 -8.76 10.62 -12.87
C ALA A 54 -8.51 10.01 -14.26
N HIS A 55 -9.18 8.90 -14.62
CA HIS A 55 -9.06 8.22 -15.91
C HIS A 55 -7.60 7.99 -16.34
N LEU A 56 -6.73 7.69 -15.36
CA LEU A 56 -5.36 7.30 -15.63
C LEU A 56 -5.38 5.95 -16.35
N ASP A 57 -4.65 5.82 -17.45
CA ASP A 57 -4.38 4.53 -18.11
C ASP A 57 -3.39 3.74 -17.23
N ALA A 58 -3.89 3.27 -16.07
CA ALA A 58 -3.09 2.69 -15.00
C ALA A 58 -3.80 1.56 -14.24
N GLU A 59 -3.03 0.59 -13.80
CA GLU A 59 -3.46 -0.46 -12.86
C GLU A 59 -3.38 0.05 -11.42
N ILE A 60 -4.37 -0.23 -10.58
CA ILE A 60 -4.38 0.18 -9.17
C ILE A 60 -4.05 -1.02 -8.29
N LEU A 61 -3.01 -0.91 -7.46
CA LEU A 61 -2.57 -1.92 -6.52
C LEU A 61 -2.65 -1.41 -5.09
N VAL A 62 -3.47 -2.06 -4.26
CA VAL A 62 -3.53 -1.78 -2.82
C VAL A 62 -2.73 -2.83 -2.07
N ILE A 63 -1.77 -2.40 -1.25
CA ILE A 63 -0.97 -3.26 -0.36
C ILE A 63 -1.31 -3.00 1.11
N SER A 64 -1.58 -4.07 1.86
CA SER A 64 -1.94 -3.97 3.28
C SER A 64 -1.78 -5.30 4.03
N ARG A 65 -1.51 -5.22 5.34
CA ARG A 65 -1.67 -6.35 6.28
C ARG A 65 -3.12 -6.57 6.74
N ASP A 66 -4.02 -5.62 6.48
CA ASP A 66 -5.41 -5.67 6.94
C ASP A 66 -6.35 -6.23 5.87
N THR A 67 -6.94 -7.39 6.17
CA THR A 67 -7.86 -8.09 5.26
C THR A 67 -9.11 -7.27 4.94
N HIS A 68 -9.57 -6.40 5.85
CA HIS A 68 -10.69 -5.50 5.57
C HIS A 68 -10.31 -4.40 4.58
N ALA A 69 -9.08 -3.87 4.66
CA ALA A 69 -8.59 -2.89 3.69
C ALA A 69 -8.49 -3.51 2.30
N LEU A 70 -7.92 -4.72 2.21
CA LEU A 70 -7.85 -5.47 0.95
C LEU A 70 -9.26 -5.80 0.40
N ALA A 71 -10.21 -6.16 1.26
CA ALA A 71 -11.59 -6.43 0.83
C ALA A 71 -12.32 -5.17 0.33
N VAL A 72 -12.02 -3.99 0.89
CA VAL A 72 -12.54 -2.70 0.38
C VAL A 72 -11.94 -2.41 -1.00
N ALA A 73 -10.62 -2.56 -1.15
CA ALA A 73 -9.92 -2.35 -2.41
C ALA A 73 -10.40 -3.28 -3.53
N LYS A 74 -10.54 -4.58 -3.25
CA LYS A 74 -11.05 -5.56 -4.20
C LYS A 74 -12.47 -5.23 -4.69
N ARG A 75 -13.36 -4.76 -3.79
CA ARG A 75 -14.72 -4.32 -4.16
C ARG A 75 -14.71 -3.06 -5.04
N ALA A 76 -13.68 -2.22 -4.92
CA ALA A 76 -13.48 -1.05 -5.76
C ALA A 76 -12.81 -1.37 -7.11
N GLY A 77 -12.60 -2.65 -7.44
CA GLY A 77 -11.97 -3.09 -8.68
C GLY A 77 -10.44 -3.05 -8.68
N SER A 78 -9.81 -2.70 -7.56
CA SER A 78 -8.35 -2.63 -7.46
C SER A 78 -7.73 -4.02 -7.26
N ARG A 79 -6.49 -4.20 -7.76
CA ARG A 79 -5.65 -5.34 -7.38
C ARG A 79 -5.24 -5.21 -5.92
N THR A 80 -5.04 -6.34 -5.27
CA THR A 80 -4.70 -6.40 -3.85
C THR A 80 -3.46 -7.26 -3.61
N LEU A 81 -2.57 -6.79 -2.75
CA LEU A 81 -1.37 -7.50 -2.34
C LEU A 81 -1.30 -7.57 -0.81
N PRO A 82 -1.38 -8.76 -0.20
CA PRO A 82 -1.08 -8.91 1.21
C PRO A 82 0.35 -8.47 1.50
N GLU A 83 0.51 -7.51 2.41
CA GLU A 83 1.82 -7.07 2.88
C GLU A 83 2.45 -8.18 3.73
N LYS A 84 3.70 -8.52 3.44
CA LYS A 84 4.46 -9.49 4.24
C LYS A 84 4.96 -8.76 5.49
N SER A 85 4.60 -9.25 6.68
CA SER A 85 5.25 -8.85 7.92
C SER A 85 6.73 -9.23 7.83
N GLN A 86 7.63 -8.25 7.94
CA GLN A 86 9.05 -8.55 8.10
C GLN A 86 9.28 -9.08 9.52
N PRO A 87 9.78 -10.32 9.70
CA PRO A 87 10.29 -10.72 11.00
C PRO A 87 11.49 -9.81 11.34
N CYS A 88 11.65 -9.45 12.61
CA CYS A 88 12.91 -8.85 13.07
C CYS A 88 14.05 -9.78 12.67
N THR A 89 14.92 -9.33 11.77
CA THR A 89 16.09 -10.12 11.32
C THR A 89 17.31 -9.93 12.23
N ALA A 90 17.16 -9.23 13.35
CA ALA A 90 18.18 -9.16 14.37
C ALA A 90 18.21 -10.46 15.21
N PRO A 91 19.38 -10.96 15.63
CA PRO A 91 19.47 -12.08 16.54
C PRO A 91 18.75 -11.76 17.87
N PRO A 92 18.21 -12.75 18.59
CA PRO A 92 17.28 -12.55 19.72
C PRO A 92 17.84 -11.72 20.89
N ASN A 93 19.15 -11.51 20.92
CA ASN A 93 19.92 -10.74 21.90
C ASN A 93 20.37 -9.35 21.42
N ALA A 94 20.07 -8.96 20.17
CA ALA A 94 20.42 -7.65 19.60
C ALA A 94 19.22 -6.72 19.37
N CYS A 95 18.02 -7.11 19.81
CA CYS A 95 16.88 -6.19 19.87
C CYS A 95 16.91 -5.45 21.20
N THR A 96 17.67 -4.36 21.30
CA THR A 96 17.42 -3.41 22.40
C THR A 96 16.16 -2.59 22.05
N PRO A 97 15.38 -2.11 23.04
CA PRO A 97 14.24 -1.22 22.76
C PRO A 97 14.63 0.08 22.02
N SER A 98 15.93 0.42 22.00
CA SER A 98 16.53 1.54 21.25
C SER A 98 17.00 1.20 19.83
N ASP A 99 17.09 -0.08 19.43
CA ASP A 99 17.50 -0.47 18.06
C ASP A 99 16.34 -0.49 17.05
N THR A 100 15.16 -0.01 17.47
CA THR A 100 13.96 0.10 16.62
C THR A 100 14.11 1.13 15.48
N GLU A 101 15.21 1.88 15.44
CA GLU A 101 15.48 2.94 14.45
C GLU A 101 16.66 2.63 13.50
N SER A 102 17.04 1.37 13.30
CA SER A 102 17.92 1.02 12.17
C SER A 102 17.10 0.92 10.88
N GLU A 103 17.36 1.81 9.91
CA GLU A 103 16.64 2.00 8.65
C GLU A 103 17.02 0.97 7.54
N PRO A 104 16.33 -0.18 7.45
CA PRO A 104 15.91 -0.73 6.16
C PRO A 104 14.37 -0.80 6.02
N GLN A 105 13.62 -0.26 7.00
CA GLN A 105 12.20 -0.54 7.24
C GLN A 105 11.21 0.53 6.78
N LEU A 106 11.64 1.71 6.32
CA LEU A 106 10.69 2.82 6.07
C LEU A 106 9.73 2.55 4.90
N ASN A 107 10.11 1.70 3.93
CA ASN A 107 9.34 1.48 2.70
C ASN A 107 9.22 -0.02 2.31
N ALA A 108 9.16 -0.95 3.27
CA ALA A 108 9.10 -2.39 2.98
C ALA A 108 7.85 -2.77 2.15
N ALA A 109 6.68 -2.25 2.52
CA ALA A 109 5.44 -2.43 1.75
C ALA A 109 5.56 -1.86 0.33
N LEU A 110 6.12 -0.66 0.19
CA LEU A 110 6.34 -0.04 -1.13
C LEU A 110 7.35 -0.81 -1.97
N THR A 111 8.40 -1.33 -1.36
CA THR A 111 9.40 -2.17 -2.04
C THR A 111 8.75 -3.47 -2.52
N GLN A 112 7.93 -4.10 -1.68
CA GLN A 112 7.17 -5.29 -2.06
C GLN A 112 6.21 -4.98 -3.22
N ALA A 113 5.46 -3.89 -3.14
CA ALA A 113 4.53 -3.46 -4.18
C ALA A 113 5.25 -3.14 -5.49
N ALA A 114 6.40 -2.46 -5.44
CA ALA A 114 7.21 -2.14 -6.61
C ALA A 114 7.71 -3.40 -7.32
N ARG A 115 8.23 -4.38 -6.57
CA ARG A 115 8.65 -5.68 -7.15
C ARG A 115 7.46 -6.43 -7.76
N HIS A 116 6.31 -6.43 -7.08
CA HIS A 116 5.11 -7.05 -7.61
C HIS A 116 4.66 -6.39 -8.91
N ALA A 117 4.57 -5.07 -8.95
CA ALA A 117 4.16 -4.33 -10.14
C ALA A 117 5.14 -4.54 -11.31
N ALA A 118 6.45 -4.48 -11.05
CA ALA A 118 7.47 -4.75 -12.07
C ALA A 118 7.35 -6.17 -12.66
N ALA A 119 7.12 -7.18 -11.83
CA ALA A 119 6.88 -8.56 -12.28
C ALA A 119 5.61 -8.71 -13.15
N HIS A 120 4.68 -7.75 -13.08
CA HIS A 120 3.46 -7.71 -13.89
C HIS A 120 3.54 -6.66 -15.03
N GLY A 121 4.75 -6.21 -15.36
CA GLY A 121 5.02 -5.36 -16.51
C GLY A 121 4.80 -3.86 -16.26
N ALA A 122 4.77 -3.41 -15.00
CA ALA A 122 4.80 -1.99 -14.70
C ALA A 122 6.13 -1.37 -15.15
N THR A 123 6.07 -0.25 -15.85
CA THR A 123 7.25 0.53 -16.25
C THR A 123 7.38 1.84 -15.46
N LYS A 124 6.29 2.26 -14.81
CA LYS A 124 6.19 3.48 -14.00
C LYS A 124 5.31 3.21 -12.79
N LEU A 125 5.64 3.82 -11.66
CA LEU A 125 4.87 3.72 -10.42
C LEU A 125 4.50 5.12 -9.94
N LEU A 126 3.25 5.29 -9.54
CA LEU A 126 2.75 6.41 -8.76
C LEU A 126 2.39 5.87 -7.37
N VAL A 127 2.83 6.55 -6.31
CA VAL A 127 2.56 6.17 -4.91
C VAL A 127 1.85 7.33 -4.22
#